data_AF-A0A2D5B1R7-F1
#
_entry.id   AF-A0A2D5B1R7-F1
#
_cell.length_a   1.000
_cell.length_b   1.000
_cell.length_c   1.000
_cell.angle_alpha   90.00
_cell.angle_beta   90.00
_cell.angle_gamma   90.00
#
_symmetry.space_group_name_H-M   'P 1'
#
loop_
_entity.id
_entity.type
_entity.pdbx_description
1 polymer ?
#
loop_
_entity_poly.entity_id
_entity_poly.type
_entity_poly.pdbx_seq_one_letter_code
_entity_poly.pdbx_strand_id
1 'polypeptide(L)'
;MSHLVRFHACLPPLTLALFLAGCGSTARSVSADEGRPPDPTALGAHRLLPRPFPAAFQEQTILVADRISIEGPMDLLEHVAIRPDSEYFDYRVSTTERGLLQVVRRKPGAEGGEIRCQLDNWQIAALEKLVVLQRPGEVPVTVIADGEAVYIPAGGSPERREPRLSFRYER
;
A
#
# COMPACT_ATOMS: atom_id res chain seq x y z
N MET A 1 32.33 18.63 -45.17
CA MET A 1 33.32 17.69 -44.63
C MET A 1 32.63 16.91 -43.54
N SER A 2 32.34 15.65 -43.84
CA SER A 2 31.41 14.79 -43.13
C SER A 2 32.19 13.82 -42.25
N HIS A 3 31.89 13.76 -40.96
CA HIS A 3 32.30 12.63 -40.12
C HIS A 3 31.11 12.14 -39.31
N LEU A 4 30.53 11.06 -39.82
CA LEU A 4 29.47 10.25 -39.23
C LEU A 4 30.16 9.21 -38.34
N VAL A 5 29.96 9.27 -37.02
CA VAL A 5 30.49 8.24 -36.10
C VAL A 5 29.37 7.25 -35.80
N ARG A 6 29.47 6.05 -36.38
CA ARG A 6 28.61 4.90 -36.06
C ARG A 6 29.26 4.10 -34.93
N PHE A 7 28.59 3.98 -33.79
CA PHE A 7 28.90 2.95 -32.80
C PHE A 7 27.93 1.78 -33.00
N HIS A 8 28.46 0.64 -33.45
CA HIS A 8 27.81 -0.67 -33.36
C HIS A 8 28.37 -1.37 -32.12
N ALA A 9 27.53 -1.61 -31.12
CA ALA A 9 27.84 -2.51 -30.01
C ALA A 9 27.03 -3.79 -30.18
N CYS A 10 27.74 -4.86 -30.51
CA CYS A 10 27.28 -6.23 -30.68
C CYS A 10 27.09 -6.87 -29.29
N LEU A 11 25.87 -7.30 -28.96
CA LEU A 11 25.57 -8.09 -27.75
C LEU A 11 25.39 -9.56 -28.15
N PRO A 12 26.10 -10.51 -27.53
CA PRO A 12 25.89 -11.94 -27.78
C PRO A 12 24.71 -12.50 -26.98
N PRO A 13 23.92 -13.44 -27.54
CA PRO A 13 22.85 -14.14 -26.82
C PRO A 13 23.42 -15.31 -26.00
N LEU A 14 23.00 -15.41 -24.74
CA LEU A 14 23.35 -16.51 -23.84
C LEU A 14 22.15 -17.44 -23.68
N THR A 15 22.15 -18.51 -24.49
CA THR A 15 21.19 -19.61 -24.48
C THR A 15 21.79 -20.74 -23.64
N LEU A 16 21.12 -21.22 -22.60
CA LEU A 16 21.54 -22.45 -21.91
C LEU A 16 20.34 -23.38 -21.64
N ALA A 17 20.59 -24.65 -21.94
CA ALA A 17 19.65 -25.71 -22.28
C ALA A 17 18.89 -26.35 -21.10
N LEU A 18 17.69 -26.86 -21.45
CA LEU A 18 16.93 -27.87 -20.70
C LEU A 18 17.73 -29.17 -20.53
N PHE A 19 17.61 -29.81 -19.36
CA PHE A 19 17.84 -31.24 -19.18
C PHE A 19 16.56 -31.92 -18.69
N LEU A 20 16.06 -32.85 -19.52
CA LEU A 20 15.03 -33.85 -19.23
C LEU A 20 15.73 -35.19 -18.95
N ALA A 21 15.47 -35.81 -17.80
CA ALA A 21 15.59 -37.25 -17.50
C ALA A 21 15.17 -37.44 -16.02
N GLY A 22 14.43 -38.45 -15.57
CA GLY A 22 13.89 -39.67 -16.17
C GLY A 22 13.04 -40.39 -15.11
N CYS A 23 12.18 -41.31 -15.57
CA CYS A 23 11.26 -42.09 -14.76
C CYS A 23 11.92 -43.21 -13.95
N GLY A 24 11.35 -43.49 -12.77
CA GLY A 24 11.06 -44.87 -12.33
C GLY A 24 11.94 -45.46 -11.24
N SER A 25 11.38 -45.68 -10.05
CA SER A 25 11.57 -46.92 -9.28
C SER A 25 10.52 -47.06 -8.17
N THR A 26 9.88 -48.22 -8.11
CA THR A 26 8.87 -48.64 -7.12
C THR A 26 9.54 -49.36 -5.94
N ALA A 27 9.21 -48.98 -4.71
CA ALA A 27 9.32 -49.87 -3.55
C ALA A 27 8.44 -49.43 -2.36
N ARG A 28 7.34 -50.17 -2.19
CA ARG A 28 6.79 -50.73 -0.94
C ARG A 28 6.98 -49.92 0.35
N SER A 29 5.88 -49.44 0.93
CA SER A 29 5.82 -49.13 2.36
C SER A 29 4.64 -49.83 3.03
N VAL A 30 4.91 -50.23 4.26
CA VAL A 30 4.26 -51.24 5.08
C VAL A 30 3.07 -50.62 5.80
N SER A 31 1.96 -51.36 5.94
CA SER A 31 0.85 -51.00 6.83
C SER A 31 1.33 -50.96 8.29
N ALA A 32 1.17 -49.82 8.93
CA ALA A 32 1.04 -49.71 10.37
C ALA A 32 -0.11 -48.73 10.66
N ASP A 33 -1.14 -49.29 11.26
CA ASP A 33 -2.28 -48.65 11.89
C ASP A 33 -1.78 -47.91 13.15
N GLU A 34 -1.88 -46.58 13.17
CA GLU A 34 -2.05 -45.69 14.34
C GLU A 34 -1.75 -44.24 13.93
N GLY A 35 -2.76 -43.38 14.01
CA GLY A 35 -2.62 -41.94 13.76
C GLY A 35 -3.44 -41.46 12.57
N ARG A 36 -4.77 -41.55 12.68
CA ARG A 36 -5.65 -40.72 11.84
C ARG A 36 -5.32 -39.25 12.17
N PRO A 37 -4.78 -38.46 11.23
CA PRO A 37 -4.63 -37.02 11.45
C PRO A 37 -6.02 -36.42 11.72
N PRO A 38 -6.14 -35.41 12.59
CA PRO A 38 -7.41 -34.72 12.79
C PRO A 38 -7.95 -34.31 11.43
N ASP A 39 -9.20 -34.66 11.17
CA ASP A 39 -9.90 -34.33 9.94
C ASP A 39 -9.79 -32.81 9.71
N PRO A 40 -9.05 -32.33 8.68
CA PRO A 40 -8.88 -30.89 8.45
C PRO A 40 -10.20 -30.19 8.08
N THR A 41 -11.27 -30.97 7.93
CA THR A 41 -12.63 -30.50 7.69
C THR A 41 -13.34 -30.02 8.97
N ALA A 42 -12.75 -30.23 10.16
CA ALA A 42 -13.26 -29.74 11.44
C ALA A 42 -12.81 -28.30 11.72
N LEU A 43 -13.42 -27.35 11.02
CA LEU A 43 -13.83 -26.02 11.43
C LEU A 43 -14.08 -25.26 10.14
N GLY A 44 -15.34 -24.89 9.91
CA GLY A 44 -15.74 -24.00 8.84
C GLY A 44 -15.05 -22.66 9.00
N ALA A 45 -13.79 -22.59 8.58
CA ALA A 45 -13.17 -21.36 8.16
C ALA A 45 -13.86 -20.99 6.84
N HIS A 46 -15.04 -20.39 6.95
CA HIS A 46 -15.38 -19.33 6.01
C HIS A 46 -14.25 -18.31 6.15
N ARG A 47 -13.14 -18.53 5.43
CA ARG A 47 -12.25 -17.46 5.03
C ARG A 47 -13.15 -16.55 4.20
N LEU A 48 -13.80 -15.61 4.88
CA LEU A 48 -14.38 -14.45 4.23
C LEU A 48 -13.23 -13.88 3.43
N LEU A 49 -13.28 -14.06 2.11
CA LEU A 49 -12.32 -13.44 1.22
C LEU A 49 -12.38 -11.94 1.55
N PRO A 50 -11.25 -11.28 1.82
CA PRO A 50 -11.25 -9.86 2.10
C PRO A 50 -11.99 -9.15 0.97
N ARG A 51 -12.96 -8.28 1.27
CA ARG A 51 -13.63 -7.48 0.24
C ARG A 51 -12.58 -6.68 -0.52
N PRO A 52 -12.73 -6.42 -1.83
CA PRO A 52 -11.76 -5.61 -2.55
C PRO A 52 -11.57 -4.24 -1.89
N PHE A 53 -10.35 -3.71 -1.93
CA PHE A 53 -10.09 -2.35 -1.48
C PHE A 53 -10.77 -1.34 -2.43
N PRO A 54 -11.22 -0.15 -1.96
CA PRO A 54 -12.01 0.74 -2.80
C PRO A 54 -11.31 1.15 -4.10
N ALA A 55 -11.99 0.90 -5.23
CA ALA A 55 -11.44 1.14 -6.57
C ALA A 55 -11.08 2.61 -6.84
N ALA A 56 -11.66 3.56 -6.10
CA ALA A 56 -11.34 4.98 -6.24
C ALA A 56 -9.85 5.30 -5.97
N PHE A 57 -9.16 4.47 -5.18
CA PHE A 57 -7.73 4.65 -4.92
C PHE A 57 -6.83 4.08 -6.03
N GLN A 58 -7.41 3.41 -7.03
CA GLN A 58 -6.68 2.93 -8.21
C GLN A 58 -6.52 4.03 -9.27
N GLU A 59 -7.22 5.16 -9.15
CA GLU A 59 -7.04 6.31 -10.03
C GLU A 59 -5.84 7.15 -9.57
N GLN A 60 -5.02 7.60 -10.54
CA GLN A 60 -3.92 8.53 -10.24
C GLN A 60 -4.50 9.86 -9.75
N THR A 61 -4.14 10.25 -8.54
CA THR A 61 -4.67 11.43 -7.86
C THR A 61 -3.57 12.06 -7.02
N ILE A 62 -3.53 13.39 -6.98
CA ILE A 62 -2.70 14.14 -6.03
C ILE A 62 -3.61 14.82 -5.01
N LEU A 63 -3.31 14.66 -3.72
CA LEU A 63 -3.98 15.32 -2.61
C LEU A 63 -2.95 16.03 -1.72
N VAL A 64 -3.08 17.34 -1.57
CA VAL A 64 -2.19 18.17 -0.74
C VAL A 64 -3.02 18.93 0.29
N ALA A 65 -2.57 18.97 1.55
CA ALA A 65 -3.19 19.80 2.60
C ALA A 65 -2.24 19.99 3.79
N ASP A 66 -2.58 20.85 4.75
CA ASP A 66 -1.81 20.97 6.00
C ASP A 66 -1.89 19.69 6.83
N ARG A 67 -3.10 19.14 6.96
CA ARG A 67 -3.39 17.99 7.83
C ARG A 67 -4.21 16.97 7.08
N ILE A 68 -3.72 15.73 7.08
CA ILE A 68 -4.41 14.62 6.42
C ILE A 68 -4.64 13.49 7.42
N SER A 69 -5.86 12.97 7.45
CA SER A 69 -6.25 11.81 8.24
C SER A 69 -6.80 10.74 7.33
N ILE A 70 -6.24 9.53 7.44
CA ILE A 70 -6.66 8.33 6.72
C ILE A 70 -7.12 7.33 7.76
N GLU A 71 -8.38 6.92 7.69
CA GLU A 71 -8.92 5.84 8.53
C GLU A 71 -9.45 4.72 7.65
N GLY A 72 -9.35 3.47 8.09
CA GLY A 72 -9.75 2.34 7.26
C GLY A 72 -9.65 0.99 7.96
N PRO A 73 -9.92 -0.10 7.23
CA PRO A 73 -10.02 -1.46 7.75
C PRO A 73 -8.65 -2.06 8.14
N MET A 74 -8.67 -3.30 8.64
CA MET A 74 -7.51 -4.06 9.13
C MET A 74 -6.39 -4.29 8.09
N ASP A 75 -6.63 -4.11 6.81
CA ASP A 75 -5.66 -4.21 5.73
C ASP A 75 -5.21 -2.84 5.19
N LEU A 76 -5.67 -1.72 5.78
CA LEU A 76 -5.33 -0.36 5.33
C LEU A 76 -3.82 -0.14 5.13
N LEU A 77 -3.00 -0.68 6.03
CA LEU A 77 -1.54 -0.48 5.97
C LEU A 77 -0.85 -1.24 4.84
N GLU A 78 -1.53 -2.19 4.20
CA GLU A 78 -1.04 -2.84 2.97
C GLU A 78 -1.14 -1.90 1.76
N HIS A 79 -2.02 -0.89 1.86
CA HIS A 79 -2.27 0.12 0.82
C HIS A 79 -1.57 1.45 1.10
N VAL A 80 -1.04 1.64 2.32
CA VAL A 80 -0.43 2.89 2.77
C VAL A 80 1.09 2.75 2.88
N ALA A 81 1.81 3.58 2.13
CA ALA A 81 3.25 3.74 2.27
C ALA A 81 3.59 5.17 2.72
N ILE A 82 4.35 5.30 3.81
CA ILE A 82 4.76 6.58 4.36
C ILE A 82 6.29 6.61 4.42
N ARG A 83 6.89 7.71 3.94
CA ARG A 83 8.33 7.92 4.06
C ARG A 83 8.59 9.28 4.72
N PRO A 84 8.55 9.34 6.07
CA PRO A 84 8.83 10.58 6.77
C PRO A 84 10.34 10.89 6.69
N ASP A 85 10.68 12.15 6.45
CA ASP A 85 12.03 12.63 6.64
C ASP A 85 12.28 12.90 8.13
N SER A 86 13.15 12.11 8.75
CA SER A 86 13.44 12.20 10.18
C SER A 86 14.14 13.51 10.57
N GLU A 87 14.66 14.29 9.63
CA GLU A 87 15.20 15.63 9.91
C GLU A 87 14.06 16.58 10.31
N TYR A 88 12.96 16.57 9.55
CA TYR A 88 11.86 17.54 9.67
C TYR A 88 10.66 17.02 10.47
N PHE A 89 10.48 15.70 10.56
CA PHE A 89 9.26 15.09 11.09
C PHE A 89 9.53 14.06 12.20
N ASP A 90 8.64 14.04 13.19
CA ASP A 90 8.51 12.99 14.18
C ASP A 90 7.53 11.92 13.66
N TYR A 91 7.87 10.65 13.86
CA TYR A 91 7.00 9.52 13.55
C TYR A 91 6.75 8.69 14.80
N ARG A 92 5.47 8.40 15.09
CA ARG A 92 5.06 7.58 16.21
C ARG A 92 4.00 6.58 15.80
N VAL A 93 4.13 5.36 16.33
CA VAL A 93 3.13 4.30 16.23
C VAL A 93 2.64 3.95 17.63
N SER A 94 1.33 3.74 17.77
CA SER A 94 0.72 3.32 19.04
C SER A 94 -0.53 2.49 18.80
N THR A 95 -0.73 1.44 19.60
CA THR A 95 -1.99 0.70 19.66
C THR A 95 -2.96 1.41 20.59
N THR A 96 -4.19 1.64 20.13
CA THR A 96 -5.26 2.31 20.88
C THR A 96 -6.52 1.44 20.88
N GLU A 97 -7.52 1.78 21.68
CA GLU A 97 -8.83 1.13 21.64
C GLU A 97 -9.51 1.24 20.26
N ARG A 98 -9.17 2.27 19.48
CA ARG A 98 -9.72 2.48 18.13
C ARG A 98 -8.99 1.69 17.04
N GLY A 99 -7.85 1.06 17.37
CA GLY A 99 -6.99 0.36 16.43
C GLY A 99 -5.53 0.84 16.44
N LEU A 100 -4.77 0.52 15.39
CA LEU A 100 -3.36 0.90 15.25
C LEU A 100 -3.26 2.31 14.67
N LEU A 101 -2.67 3.22 15.44
CA LEU A 101 -2.52 4.63 15.10
C LEU A 101 -1.07 4.93 14.73
N GLN A 102 -0.86 5.49 13.54
CA GLN A 102 0.40 6.08 13.10
C GLN A 102 0.23 7.60 12.97
N VAL A 103 1.19 8.35 13.50
CA VAL A 103 1.19 9.81 13.42
C VAL A 103 2.56 10.27 12.94
N VAL A 104 2.57 11.02 11.84
CA VAL A 104 3.73 11.82 11.41
C VAL A 104 3.40 13.28 11.68
N ARG A 105 4.30 14.01 12.32
CA ARG A 105 4.10 15.43 12.63
C ARG A 105 5.39 16.22 12.42
N ARG A 106 5.28 17.43 11.89
CA ARG A 106 6.39 18.38 11.79
C ARG A 106 6.98 18.67 13.17
N LYS A 107 8.31 18.62 13.27
CA LYS A 107 9.06 19.00 14.47
C LYS A 107 8.95 20.50 14.72
N PRO A 108 8.93 20.96 15.98
CA PRO A 108 8.97 22.39 16.28
C PRO A 108 10.23 23.04 15.68
N GLY A 109 10.06 24.16 14.96
CA GLY A 109 11.15 24.91 14.36
C GLY A 109 11.73 24.32 13.07
N ALA A 110 11.24 23.16 12.60
CA ALA A 110 11.61 22.62 11.29
C ALA A 110 10.91 23.39 10.16
N GLU A 111 11.69 24.05 9.31
CA GLU A 111 11.19 24.76 8.12
C GLU A 111 11.32 23.89 6.87
N GLY A 112 10.29 23.87 6.03
CA GLY A 112 10.30 23.13 4.75
C GLY A 112 9.96 21.64 4.84
N GLY A 113 9.91 20.99 3.67
CA GLY A 113 9.53 19.57 3.54
C GLY A 113 8.02 19.31 3.61
N GLU A 114 7.62 18.14 3.13
CA GLU A 114 6.25 17.63 3.16
C GLU A 114 6.26 16.17 3.62
N ILE A 115 5.19 15.74 4.29
CA ILE A 115 5.00 14.33 4.64
C ILE A 115 4.43 13.64 3.40
N ARG A 116 5.26 12.85 2.73
CA ARG A 116 4.83 12.06 1.57
C ARG A 116 4.23 10.74 2.01
N CYS A 117 3.02 10.47 1.52
CA CYS A 117 2.27 9.26 1.71
C CYS A 117 1.72 8.80 0.36
N GLN A 118 1.65 7.49 0.16
CA GLN A 118 0.97 6.88 -0.97
C GLN A 118 -0.16 6.02 -0.43
N LEU A 119 -1.36 6.16 -1.00
CA LEU A 119 -2.52 5.29 -0.76
C LEU A 119 -2.93 4.68 -2.10
N ASP A 120 -2.47 3.46 -2.38
CA ASP A 120 -2.46 2.89 -3.74
C ASP A 120 -1.93 3.88 -4.80
N ASN A 121 -2.78 4.39 -5.71
CA ASN A 121 -2.37 5.34 -6.75
C ASN A 121 -2.58 6.81 -6.37
N TRP A 122 -3.03 7.09 -5.15
CA TRP A 122 -3.09 8.44 -4.61
C TRP A 122 -1.74 8.86 -4.05
N GLN A 123 -1.23 9.97 -4.55
CA GLN A 123 -0.07 10.68 -4.01
C GLN A 123 -0.56 11.74 -3.02
N ILE A 124 -0.20 11.57 -1.75
CA ILE A 124 -0.68 12.37 -0.64
C ILE A 124 0.51 13.15 -0.06
N ALA A 125 0.37 14.46 0.08
CA ALA A 125 1.35 15.33 0.73
C ALA A 125 0.70 16.14 1.87
N ALA A 126 1.16 15.93 3.10
CA ALA A 126 0.71 16.70 4.26
C ALA A 126 1.82 17.67 4.74
N LEU A 127 1.50 18.95 4.94
CA LEU A 127 2.51 19.96 5.30
C LEU A 127 2.83 19.99 6.81
N GLU A 128 1.87 19.67 7.67
CA GLU A 128 2.03 19.68 9.13
C GLU A 128 1.89 18.29 9.76
N LYS A 129 0.86 17.53 9.37
CA LYS A 129 0.48 16.30 10.07
C LYS A 129 -0.20 15.28 9.17
N LEU A 130 0.25 14.04 9.26
CA LEU A 130 -0.44 12.87 8.71
C LEU A 130 -0.85 11.96 9.86
N VAL A 131 -2.10 11.50 9.83
CA VAL A 131 -2.64 10.48 10.73
C VAL A 131 -3.12 9.31 9.91
N VAL A 132 -2.71 8.10 10.27
CA VAL A 132 -3.24 6.86 9.69
C VAL A 132 -3.76 5.98 10.81
N LEU A 133 -5.05 5.64 10.77
CA LEU A 133 -5.72 4.81 11.76
C LEU A 133 -6.32 3.57 11.09
N GLN A 134 -5.67 2.43 11.30
CA GLN A 134 -6.18 1.11 10.94
C GLN A 134 -7.12 0.65 12.06
N ARG A 135 -8.41 0.49 11.74
CA ARG A 135 -9.47 0.12 12.71
C ARG A 135 -9.81 -1.37 12.61
N PRO A 136 -10.24 -1.98 13.72
CA PRO A 136 -10.82 -3.33 13.68
C PRO A 136 -12.19 -3.34 12.99
N GLY A 137 -12.51 -4.45 12.32
CA GLY A 137 -13.81 -4.69 11.68
C GLY A 137 -13.93 -4.18 10.24
N GLU A 138 -15.13 -4.34 9.67
CA GLU A 138 -15.48 -3.80 8.35
C GLU A 138 -15.87 -2.33 8.50
N VAL A 139 -14.92 -1.43 8.26
CA VAL A 139 -15.15 0.03 8.24
C VAL A 139 -14.80 0.59 6.87
N PRO A 140 -15.45 1.69 6.44
CA PRO A 140 -15.09 2.35 5.20
C PRO A 140 -13.72 3.01 5.30
N VAL A 141 -13.08 3.19 4.13
CA VAL A 141 -11.88 4.01 4.03
C VAL A 141 -12.30 5.47 3.96
N THR A 142 -11.78 6.28 4.88
CA THR A 142 -12.07 7.72 4.95
C THR A 142 -10.76 8.50 4.85
N VAL A 143 -10.72 9.49 3.96
CA VAL A 143 -9.61 10.43 3.81
C VAL A 143 -10.15 11.84 4.06
N ILE A 144 -9.58 12.53 5.03
CA ILE A 144 -9.92 13.91 5.37
C ILE A 144 -8.67 14.75 5.19
N ALA A 145 -8.79 15.83 4.42
CA ALA A 145 -7.73 16.80 4.18
C ALA A 145 -8.20 18.18 4.65
N ASP A 146 -7.44 18.81 5.53
CA ASP A 146 -7.74 20.08 6.18
C ASP A 146 -6.58 21.08 5.98
N GLY A 147 -6.91 22.36 5.84
CA GLY A 147 -5.94 23.45 5.68
C GLY A 147 -5.59 23.65 4.21
N GLU A 148 -6.47 24.37 3.50
CA GLU A 148 -6.36 24.68 2.07
C GLU A 148 -6.07 23.45 1.20
N ALA A 149 -6.96 22.47 1.29
CA ALA A 149 -6.81 21.19 0.62
C ALA A 149 -6.97 21.33 -0.91
N VAL A 150 -6.03 20.74 -1.64
CA VAL A 150 -6.00 20.69 -3.10
C VAL A 150 -6.09 19.24 -3.56
N TYR A 151 -7.05 18.96 -4.45
CA TYR A 151 -7.27 17.64 -5.04
C TYR A 151 -7.20 17.73 -6.56
N ILE A 152 -6.27 16.98 -7.15
CA ILE A 152 -5.99 16.98 -8.59
C ILE A 152 -6.14 15.53 -9.10
N PRO A 153 -7.28 15.19 -9.72
CA PRO A 153 -7.47 13.88 -10.33
C PRO A 153 -6.81 13.83 -11.73
N ALA A 154 -6.24 12.69 -12.12
CA ALA A 154 -5.69 12.52 -13.47
C ALA A 154 -6.78 12.30 -14.54
N GLY A 155 -7.98 11.85 -14.14
CA GLY A 155 -9.06 11.41 -15.04
C GLY A 155 -9.89 12.51 -15.72
N GLY A 156 -9.35 13.72 -15.88
CA GLY A 156 -10.04 14.84 -16.54
C GLY A 156 -11.17 15.49 -15.74
N SER A 157 -11.42 15.02 -14.51
CA SER A 157 -12.24 15.75 -13.54
C SER A 157 -11.56 17.08 -13.15
N PRO A 158 -12.32 18.13 -12.81
CA PRO A 158 -11.73 19.40 -12.43
C PRO A 158 -10.96 19.27 -11.11
N GLU A 159 -9.87 20.03 -11.02
CA GLU A 159 -9.19 20.28 -9.75
C GLU A 159 -10.15 20.91 -8.73
N ARG A 160 -10.03 20.49 -7.47
CA ARG A 160 -10.80 21.05 -6.36
C ARG A 160 -9.86 21.70 -5.35
N ARG A 161 -10.26 22.87 -4.87
CA ARG A 161 -9.58 23.61 -3.79
C ARG A 161 -10.59 24.07 -2.77
N GLU A 162 -10.49 23.54 -1.56
CA GLU A 162 -11.45 23.81 -0.49
C GLU A 162 -10.71 23.85 0.85
N PRO A 163 -11.18 24.62 1.85
CA PRO A 163 -10.56 24.61 3.18
C PRO A 163 -10.50 23.21 3.82
N ARG A 164 -11.42 22.33 3.40
CA ARG A 164 -11.50 20.93 3.81
C ARG A 164 -12.08 20.08 2.69
N LEU A 165 -11.44 18.94 2.41
CA LEU A 165 -11.95 17.89 1.53
C LEU A 165 -12.17 16.60 2.34
N SER A 166 -13.24 15.87 2.02
CA SER A 166 -13.56 14.60 2.66
C SER A 166 -13.98 13.57 1.62
N PHE A 167 -13.37 12.39 1.69
CA PHE A 167 -13.64 11.25 0.84
C PHE A 167 -13.99 10.06 1.73
N ARG A 168 -15.06 9.36 1.40
CA ARG A 168 -15.49 8.16 2.13
C ARG A 168 -15.90 7.11 1.10
N TYR A 169 -15.27 5.95 1.18
CA TYR A 169 -15.56 4.84 0.28
C TYR A 169 -15.88 3.59 1.09
N GLU A 170 -17.04 3.01 0.81
CA GLU A 170 -17.46 1.73 1.37
C GLU A 170 -16.67 0.58 0.73
N ARG A 171 -16.63 -0.55 1.41
CA ARG A 171 -15.86 -1.74 1.02
C ARG A 171 -16.76 -2.89 0.57
#